data_AF-A0A1L3F946-F1
#
_entry.id   AF-A0A1L3F946-F1
#
_cell.length_a   1.000
_cell.length_b   1.000
_cell.length_c   1.000
_cell.angle_alpha   90.00
_cell.angle_beta   90.00
_cell.angle_gamma   90.00
#
_symmetry.space_group_name_H-M   'P 1'
#
loop_
_entity.id
_entity.type
_entity.pdbx_description
1 polymer ?
#
loop_
_entity_poly.entity_id
_entity_poly.type
_entity_poly.pdbx_seq_one_letter_code
_entity_poly.pdbx_strand_id
1 'polypeptide(L)' 'MSDPVRRPWTSEEIEKLKAMAGNHRREKIAAELNRGAPAVALKAHQLGISLRYHADAKASTTQSAPGR' A
#
# COMPACT_ATOMS: atom_id res chain seq x y z
N MET A 1 -19.39 4.76 15.61
CA MET A 1 -18.23 5.25 14.85
C MET A 1 -17.00 4.75 15.58
N SER A 2 -16.36 3.69 15.06
CA SER A 2 -15.32 2.97 15.79
C SER A 2 -13.98 3.71 15.71
N ASP A 3 -13.60 4.36 16.80
CA ASP A 3 -12.24 4.77 17.12
C ASP A 3 -11.34 3.53 17.28
N PRO A 4 -10.38 3.25 16.38
CA PRO A 4 -9.48 2.12 16.58
C PRO A 4 -8.31 2.59 17.44
N VAL A 5 -8.52 2.52 18.75
CA VAL A 5 -7.49 2.62 19.78
C VAL A 5 -6.36 1.64 19.46
N ARG A 6 -5.29 2.18 18.87
CA ARG A 6 -3.90 1.68 18.90
C ARG A 6 -3.74 0.16 18.81
N ARG A 7 -4.24 -0.50 17.76
CA ARG A 7 -3.83 -1.87 17.49
C ARG A 7 -2.33 -1.87 17.13
N PRO A 8 -1.46 -2.50 17.94
CA PRO A 8 -0.03 -2.52 17.65
C PRO A 8 0.19 -3.19 16.29
N TRP A 9 1.20 -2.74 15.56
CA TRP A 9 1.60 -3.40 14.30
C TRP A 9 2.28 -4.71 14.66
N THR A 10 1.74 -5.84 14.18
CA THR A 10 2.44 -7.11 14.33
C THR A 10 3.63 -7.19 13.38
N SER A 11 4.60 -8.05 13.68
CA SER A 11 5.74 -8.30 12.81
C SER A 11 5.28 -8.69 11.40
N GLU A 12 4.25 -9.55 11.30
CA GLU A 12 3.66 -9.96 10.02
C GLU A 12 3.09 -8.77 9.23
N GLU A 13 2.39 -7.83 9.88
CA GLU A 13 1.88 -6.63 9.20
C GLU A 13 3.02 -5.73 8.72
N ILE A 14 4.12 -5.62 9.48
CA ILE A 14 5.30 -4.83 9.11
C ILE A 14 6.04 -5.47 7.93
N GLU A 15 6.20 -6.78 7.93
CA GLU A 15 6.84 -7.51 6.84
C GLU A 15 6.00 -7.43 5.56
N LYS A 16 4.68 -7.59 5.68
CA LYS A 16 3.76 -7.47 4.55
C LYS A 16 3.70 -6.03 4.02
N LEU A 17 3.73 -5.03 4.91
CA LEU A 17 3.87 -3.62 4.52
C LEU A 17 5.17 -3.40 3.74
N LYS A 18 6.31 -3.92 4.23
CA LYS A 18 7.62 -3.80 3.56
C LYS A 18 7.64 -4.47 2.20
N ALA A 19 7.08 -5.68 2.09
CA ALA A 19 7.02 -6.43 0.84
C ALA A 19 6.16 -5.76 -0.22
N MET A 20 5.05 -5.11 0.19
CA MET A 20 4.14 -4.45 -0.75
C MET A 20 4.50 -2.99 -1.02
N ALA A 21 5.18 -2.33 -0.09
CA ALA A 21 5.60 -0.95 -0.25
C ALA A 21 6.61 -0.81 -1.41
N GLY A 22 6.35 0.14 -2.31
CA GLY A 22 7.12 0.30 -3.55
C GLY A 22 6.47 -0.40 -4.75
N ASN A 23 5.85 -1.57 -4.56
CA ASN A 23 5.17 -2.33 -5.64
C ASN A 23 3.65 -2.07 -5.74
N HIS A 24 3.02 -1.66 -4.64
CA HIS A 24 1.58 -1.42 -4.58
C HIS A 24 1.24 -0.03 -4.04
N ARG A 25 0.09 0.50 -4.49
CA ARG A 25 -0.47 1.74 -3.95
C ARG A 25 -0.88 1.56 -2.49
N ARG A 26 -0.72 2.63 -1.71
CA ARG A 26 -1.11 2.69 -0.29
C ARG A 26 -2.54 2.22 -0.02
N GLU A 27 -3.48 2.48 -0.93
CA GLU A 27 -4.89 2.09 -0.81
C GLU A 27 -5.08 0.57 -0.88
N LYS A 28 -4.33 -0.10 -1.77
CA LYS A 28 -4.37 -1.55 -1.90
C LYS A 28 -3.74 -2.22 -0.68
N ILE A 29 -2.60 -1.69 -0.22
CA ILE A 29 -1.93 -2.12 1.01
C ILE A 29 -2.85 -1.99 2.22
N ALA A 30 -3.59 -0.87 2.31
CA ALA A 30 -4.57 -0.62 3.36
C ALA A 30 -5.72 -1.63 3.36
N ALA A 31 -6.27 -1.93 2.17
CA ALA A 31 -7.30 -2.96 2.03
C ALA A 31 -6.79 -4.36 2.43
N GLU A 32 -5.57 -4.72 2.00
CA GLU A 32 -4.95 -6.01 2.29
C GLU A 32 -4.67 -6.19 3.79
N LEU A 33 -4.23 -5.12 4.45
CA LEU A 33 -3.95 -5.10 5.89
C LEU A 33 -5.20 -4.85 6.73
N ASN A 34 -6.37 -4.65 6.11
CA ASN A 34 -7.60 -4.19 6.79
C ASN A 34 -7.35 -2.99 7.73
N ARG A 35 -6.47 -2.07 7.32
CA ARG A 35 -6.01 -0.91 8.10
C ARG A 35 -6.31 0.36 7.32
N GLY A 36 -6.48 1.48 8.03
CA GLY A 36 -6.66 2.78 7.38
C GLY A 36 -5.43 3.17 6.56
N ALA A 37 -5.65 3.61 5.32
CA ALA A 37 -4.62 4.23 4.47
C ALA A 37 -3.74 5.28 5.19
N PRO A 38 -4.27 6.18 6.05
CA PRO A 38 -3.41 7.10 6.79
C PRO A 38 -2.49 6.41 7.81
N ALA A 39 -2.95 5.32 8.45
CA ALA A 39 -2.12 4.56 9.39
C ALA A 39 -0.98 3.82 8.68
N VAL A 40 -1.25 3.24 7.51
CA VAL A 40 -0.27 2.62 6.62
C VAL A 40 0.79 3.64 6.19
N ALA A 41 0.35 4.85 5.79
CA ALA A 41 1.27 5.92 5.38
C ALA A 41 2.18 6.38 6.52
N LEU A 42 1.60 6.60 7.71
CA LEU A 42 2.36 6.99 8.89
C LEU A 42 3.37 5.90 9.30
N LYS A 43 2.97 4.63 9.25
CA LYS A 43 3.86 3.52 9.60
C LYS A 43 4.99 3.36 8.59
N ALA A 44 4.71 3.45 7.29
CA ALA A 44 5.74 3.42 6.26
C ALA A 44 6.74 4.57 6.44
N HIS A 45 6.26 5.78 6.74
CA HIS A 45 7.11 6.92 7.04
C HIS A 45 7.98 6.69 8.29
N GLN A 46 7.42 6.13 9.38
CA GLN A 46 8.20 5.74 10.57
C GLN A 46 9.27 4.70 10.27
N LEU A 47 9.02 3.80 9.32
CA LEU A 47 9.97 2.76 8.91
C LEU A 47 10.97 3.26 7.85
N GLY A 48 10.88 4.52 7.41
CA GLY A 48 11.70 5.06 6.32
C GLY A 48 11.39 4.48 4.94
N ILE A 49 10.22 3.84 4.79
CA ILE A 49 9.82 3.19 3.55
C ILE A 49 9.04 4.18 2.70
N SER A 50 9.54 4.44 1.49
CA SER A 50 8.85 5.29 0.53
C SER A 50 7.68 4.53 -0.10
N LEU A 51 6.45 4.90 0.28
CA LEU A 51 5.22 4.50 -0.45
C LEU A 51 5.06 5.24 -1.79
N ARG A 52 6.12 5.90 -2.27
CA ARG A 52 6.18 6.36 -3.66
C ARG A 52 6.16 5.09 -4.48
N TYR A 53 4.95 4.73 -4.92
CA TYR A 53 4.76 3.85 -6.03
C TYR A 53 5.54 4.50 -7.17
N HIS A 54 6.75 4.00 -7.39
CA HIS A 54 7.38 4.19 -8.67
C HIS A 54 6.44 3.43 -9.60
N ALA A 55 5.57 4.17 -10.27
CA ALA A 55 5.09 3.73 -11.57
C ALA A 55 6.34 3.73 -12.46
N ASP A 56 7.29 2.84 -12.19
CA ASP A 56 8.34 2.57 -13.13
C ASP A 56 7.60 2.04 -14.36
N ALA A 57 7.55 2.89 -15.38
CA ALA A 57 7.60 2.63 -16.81
C ALA A 57 7.44 1.18 -17.33
N LYS A 58 6.47 0.41 -16.83
CA LYS A 58 6.13 -0.96 -17.24
C LYS A 58 4.62 -1.16 -17.44
N ALA A 59 3.86 -0.07 -17.58
CA ALA A 59 2.47 -0.08 -18.08
C ALA A 59 2.31 0.67 -19.41
N SER A 60 3.40 0.90 -20.13
CA SER A 60 3.34 1.17 -21.58
C SER A 60 3.49 -0.17 -22.29
N THR A 61 2.42 -0.96 -22.41
CA THR A 61 2.15 -1.92 -23.52
C THR A 61 0.91 -2.76 -23.18
N THR A 62 -0.19 -2.36 -23.85
CA THR A 62 -1.33 -3.18 -24.29
C THR A 62 -2.39 -3.56 -23.27
N GLN A 63 -3.63 -3.10 -23.53
CA GLN A 63 -4.92 -3.86 -23.58
C GLN A 63 -6.06 -2.86 -23.26
N SER A 64 -7.05 -2.52 -24.10
CA SER A 64 -7.61 -3.10 -25.32
C SER A 64 -8.34 -2.01 -26.12
N ALA A 65 -8.23 -2.08 -27.45
CA ALA A 65 -9.30 -1.62 -28.33
C ALA A 65 -10.51 -2.56 -28.20
N PRO A 66 -11.73 -2.02 -28.25
CA PRO A 66 -12.63 -2.39 -29.34
C PRO A 66 -13.19 -1.09 -29.95
N GLY A 67 -13.09 -0.83 -31.24
CA GLY A 67 -13.62 -1.71 -32.27
C GLY A 67 -15.14 -1.64 -32.27
N ARG A 68 -15.72 -0.52 -32.72
CA ARG A 68 -16.73 -0.43 -33.81
C ARG A 68 -17.24 0.99 -33.98
#